data_AF-A0A9Q3B925-F1
#
_entry.id   AF-A0A9Q3B925-F1
#
_cell.length_a   1.000
_cell.length_b   1.000
_cell.length_c   1.000
_cell.angle_alpha   90.00
_cell.angle_beta   90.00
_cell.angle_gamma   90.00
#
_symmetry.space_group_name_H-M   'P 1'
#
loop_
_entity.id
_entity.type
_entity.pdbx_description
1 polymer ?
#
loop_
_entity_poly.entity_id
_entity_poly.type
_entity_poly.pdbx_seq_one_letter_code
_entity_poly.pdbx_strand_id
1 'polypeptide(L)'
;MQQNSVPVAPDPQILQEFNNKFSNLDEIEEVASNTSVAPLIPQSQVIMLRGFHPGRKKIGREIINIKDIYIQYVQALLAKLGMHIWSADLDDASDSLYNEAYHISAIQTFCQIAVAAAYEYMSINSKFLNTIQLLEAT
;
A
#
# COMPACT_ATOMS: atom_id res chain seq x y z
N MET A 1 1.67 16.04 25.35
CA MET A 1 1.95 15.14 24.20
C MET A 1 0.98 15.52 23.10
N GLN A 2 1.45 15.79 21.87
CA GLN A 2 0.52 16.15 20.80
C GLN A 2 -0.29 14.91 20.41
N GLN A 3 -1.61 15.04 20.46
CA GLN A 3 -2.59 13.99 20.17
C GLN A 3 -2.68 13.65 18.66
N ASN A 4 -1.70 14.09 17.86
CA ASN A 4 -1.66 14.00 16.40
C ASN A 4 -0.62 13.00 15.87
N SER A 5 -0.05 12.15 16.74
CA SER A 5 1.04 11.24 16.35
C SER A 5 0.56 9.86 15.89
N VAL A 6 -0.70 9.52 16.16
CA VAL A 6 -1.29 8.23 15.76
C VAL A 6 -2.09 8.44 14.46
N PRO A 7 -1.82 7.66 13.40
CA PRO A 7 -2.66 7.65 12.20
C PRO A 7 -4.13 7.41 12.58
N VAL A 8 -5.04 8.15 11.93
CA VAL A 8 -6.47 7.96 12.16
C VAL A 8 -6.92 6.70 11.43
N ALA A 9 -7.66 5.82 12.11
CA ALA A 9 -8.23 4.63 11.50
C ALA A 9 -9.14 4.99 10.31
N PRO A 10 -9.27 4.10 9.31
CA PRO A 10 -10.18 4.31 8.19
C PRO A 10 -11.64 4.44 8.66
N ASP A 11 -12.47 5.12 7.85
CA ASP A 11 -13.90 5.22 8.13
C ASP A 11 -14.55 3.82 8.21
N PRO A 12 -15.37 3.51 9.24
CA PRO A 12 -16.09 2.25 9.33
C PRO A 12 -16.86 1.85 8.08
N GLN A 13 -17.39 2.81 7.31
CA GLN A 13 -18.08 2.53 6.04
C GLN A 13 -17.10 1.98 4.98
N ILE A 14 -15.89 2.52 4.91
CA ILE A 14 -14.83 2.05 4.00
C ILE A 14 -14.41 0.62 4.39
N LEU A 15 -14.27 0.36 5.68
CA LEU A 15 -13.92 -0.97 6.20
C LEU A 15 -15.02 -1.98 5.88
N GLN A 16 -16.29 -1.61 6.07
CA GLN A 16 -17.43 -2.47 5.75
C GLN A 16 -17.50 -2.75 4.24
N GLU A 17 -17.31 -1.75 3.39
CA GLU A 17 -17.27 -1.94 1.93
C GLU A 17 -16.13 -2.87 1.50
N PHE A 18 -14.96 -2.77 2.13
CA PHE A 18 -13.84 -3.68 1.86
C PHE A 18 -14.14 -5.11 2.33
N ASN A 19 -14.60 -5.28 3.57
CA ASN A 19 -14.85 -6.59 4.16
C ASN A 19 -15.97 -7.37 3.45
N ASN A 20 -16.82 -6.70 2.66
CA ASN A 20 -17.81 -7.36 1.81
C ASN A 20 -17.22 -7.93 0.50
N LYS A 21 -15.97 -7.60 0.14
CA LYS A 21 -15.35 -7.99 -1.14
C LYS A 21 -14.47 -9.23 -1.02
N PHE A 22 -13.93 -9.50 0.16
CA PHE A 22 -12.98 -10.59 0.41
C PHE A 22 -13.43 -11.44 1.59
N SER A 23 -13.28 -12.75 1.47
CA SER A 23 -13.61 -13.70 2.54
C SER A 23 -12.37 -14.30 3.21
N ASN A 24 -11.21 -14.25 2.55
CA ASN A 24 -9.96 -14.84 3.02
C ASN A 24 -8.74 -14.13 2.39
N LEU A 25 -7.55 -14.47 2.90
CA LEU A 25 -6.28 -13.91 2.46
C LEU A 25 -5.89 -14.34 1.03
N ASP A 26 -6.19 -15.58 0.64
CA ASP A 26 -5.84 -16.12 -0.69
C ASP A 26 -6.48 -15.29 -1.82
N GLU A 27 -7.73 -14.85 -1.63
CA GLU A 27 -8.43 -13.96 -2.57
C GLU A 27 -7.72 -12.60 -2.70
N ILE A 28 -7.21 -12.05 -1.59
CA ILE A 28 -6.46 -10.78 -1.58
C ILE A 28 -5.15 -10.95 -2.34
N GLU A 29 -4.38 -12.01 -2.07
CA GLU A 29 -3.11 -12.29 -2.74
C GLU A 29 -3.27 -12.51 -4.24
N GLU A 30 -4.31 -13.25 -4.65
CA GLU A 30 -4.64 -13.49 -6.06
C GLU A 30 -4.93 -12.16 -6.77
N VAL A 31 -5.80 -11.34 -6.19
CA VAL A 31 -6.14 -10.03 -6.75
C VAL A 31 -4.89 -9.12 -6.78
N ALA A 32 -4.08 -9.09 -5.72
CA ALA A 32 -2.87 -8.28 -5.63
C ALA A 32 -1.81 -8.68 -6.68
N SER A 33 -1.67 -9.97 -6.97
CA SER A 33 -0.64 -10.50 -7.88
C SER A 33 -1.09 -10.52 -9.34
N ASN A 34 -2.39 -10.60 -9.62
CA ASN A 34 -2.91 -10.70 -10.97
C ASN A 34 -3.07 -9.32 -11.63
N THR A 35 -2.37 -9.08 -12.74
CA THR A 35 -2.45 -7.83 -13.50
C THR A 35 -3.68 -7.72 -14.40
N SER A 36 -4.38 -8.84 -14.63
CA SER A 36 -5.56 -8.91 -15.50
C SER A 36 -6.87 -8.63 -14.77
N VAL A 37 -6.84 -8.57 -13.43
CA VAL A 37 -8.03 -8.29 -12.61
C VAL A 37 -8.41 -6.81 -12.72
N ALA A 38 -9.69 -6.57 -13.01
CA ALA A 38 -10.23 -5.22 -13.07
C ALA A 38 -10.24 -4.56 -11.68
N PRO A 39 -10.00 -3.25 -11.56
CA PRO A 39 -10.05 -2.56 -10.28
C PRO A 39 -11.42 -2.69 -9.59
N LEU A 40 -11.42 -3.04 -8.30
CA LEU A 40 -12.64 -3.14 -7.47
C LEU A 40 -13.29 -1.78 -7.20
N ILE A 41 -12.51 -0.71 -7.25
CA ILE A 41 -13.00 0.68 -7.23
C ILE A 41 -12.29 1.50 -8.31
N PRO A 42 -12.89 2.61 -8.78
CA PRO A 42 -12.19 3.58 -9.62
C PRO A 42 -10.95 4.15 -8.92
N GLN A 43 -9.84 4.29 -9.64
CA GLN A 43 -8.61 4.90 -9.09
C GLN A 43 -8.84 6.33 -8.55
N SER A 44 -9.80 7.07 -9.11
CA SER A 44 -10.18 8.40 -8.64
C SER A 44 -10.79 8.40 -7.24
N GLN A 45 -11.24 7.25 -6.74
CA GLN A 45 -11.78 7.09 -5.39
C GLN A 45 -10.71 6.73 -4.35
N VAL A 46 -9.45 6.48 -4.78
CA VAL A 46 -8.33 6.25 -3.88
C VAL A 46 -7.83 7.60 -3.35
N ILE A 47 -8.15 7.87 -2.09
CA ILE A 47 -7.73 9.04 -1.31
C ILE A 47 -6.32 8.77 -0.79
N MET A 48 -5.35 8.91 -1.67
CA MET A 48 -3.94 8.80 -1.32
C MET A 48 -3.35 10.15 -0.92
N LEU A 49 -2.67 10.18 0.23
CA LEU A 49 -1.67 11.17 0.64
C LEU A 49 -1.98 12.61 0.20
N ARG A 50 -2.93 13.29 0.86
CA ARG A 50 -3.15 14.75 0.66
C ARG A 50 -1.80 15.48 0.73
N GLY A 51 -1.35 16.03 -0.41
CA GLY A 51 -0.10 16.79 -0.51
C GLY A 51 1.13 16.03 -1.05
N PHE A 52 1.00 14.78 -1.48
CA PHE A 52 2.04 14.08 -2.24
C PHE A 52 2.07 14.52 -3.71
N HIS A 53 2.91 15.50 -4.00
CA HIS A 53 3.21 15.91 -5.36
C HIS A 53 4.45 15.16 -5.86
N PRO A 54 4.47 14.73 -7.13
CA PRO A 54 5.66 14.18 -7.76
C PRO A 54 6.85 15.14 -7.67
N GLY A 55 8.06 14.56 -7.65
CA GLY A 55 9.32 15.29 -7.63
C GLY A 55 10.18 15.00 -6.41
N ARG A 56 11.21 15.84 -6.22
CA ARG A 56 12.16 15.74 -5.12
C ARG A 56 11.53 16.21 -3.83
N LYS A 57 11.17 15.29 -2.94
CA LYS A 57 10.74 15.60 -1.58
C LYS A 57 11.85 15.34 -0.59
N LYS A 58 12.08 16.31 0.29
CA LYS A 58 12.93 16.11 1.46
C LYS A 58 12.11 15.38 2.52
N ILE A 59 12.46 14.13 2.81
CA ILE A 59 11.89 13.34 3.89
C ILE A 59 13.03 13.11 4.90
N GLY A 60 12.94 13.75 6.05
CA GLY A 60 14.03 13.76 7.04
C GLY A 60 15.31 14.42 6.49
N ARG A 61 16.41 13.65 6.42
CA ARG A 61 17.71 14.09 5.89
C ARG A 61 17.91 13.76 4.41
N GLU A 62 17.01 13.00 3.81
CA GLU A 62 17.17 12.46 2.46
C GLU A 62 16.22 13.12 1.46
N ILE A 63 16.62 13.12 0.19
CA ILE A 63 15.80 13.61 -0.92
C ILE A 63 15.33 12.39 -1.71
N ILE A 64 14.04 12.10 -1.62
CA ILE A 64 13.42 11.03 -2.39
C ILE A 64 12.85 11.64 -3.67
N ASN A 65 13.23 11.11 -4.82
CA ASN A 65 12.62 11.49 -6.09
C ASN A 65 11.43 10.57 -6.38
N ILE A 66 10.23 11.07 -6.12
CA ILE A 66 9.01 10.30 -6.25
C ILE A 66 8.47 10.60 -7.63
N LYS A 67 8.69 9.67 -8.56
CA LYS A 67 8.16 9.77 -9.92
C LYS A 67 6.64 9.56 -9.86
N ASP A 68 5.91 10.25 -10.73
CA ASP A 68 4.46 10.08 -10.89
C ASP A 68 4.03 8.62 -11.05
N ILE A 69 4.85 7.85 -11.77
CA ILE A 69 4.60 6.42 -12.02
C ILE A 69 4.49 5.60 -10.73
N TYR A 70 5.18 5.98 -9.66
CA TYR A 70 5.08 5.28 -8.37
C TYR A 70 3.76 5.59 -7.67
N ILE A 71 3.33 6.85 -7.70
CA ILE A 71 2.04 7.25 -7.12
C ILE A 71 0.91 6.56 -7.88
N GLN A 72 0.98 6.54 -9.21
CA GLN A 72 0.02 5.84 -10.07
C GLN A 72 -0.01 4.33 -9.79
N TYR A 73 1.15 3.71 -9.58
CA TYR A 73 1.23 2.29 -9.23
C TYR A 73 0.49 1.99 -7.92
N VAL A 74 0.75 2.76 -6.88
CA VAL A 74 0.08 2.57 -5.59
C VAL A 74 -1.42 2.83 -5.69
N GLN A 75 -1.83 3.88 -6.41
CA GLN A 75 -3.26 4.14 -6.67
C GLN A 75 -3.92 2.98 -7.40
N ALA A 76 -3.26 2.42 -8.41
CA ALA A 76 -3.77 1.28 -9.16
C ALA A 76 -3.88 0.03 -8.28
N LEU A 77 -2.89 -0.22 -7.42
CA LEU A 77 -2.90 -1.36 -6.50
C LEU A 77 -4.01 -1.25 -5.46
N LEU A 78 -4.15 -0.10 -4.80
CA LEU A 78 -5.21 0.14 -3.82
C LEU A 78 -6.60 0.08 -4.47
N ALA A 79 -6.74 0.65 -5.68
CA ALA A 79 -7.98 0.56 -6.44
C ALA A 79 -8.34 -0.90 -6.78
N LYS A 80 -7.33 -1.71 -7.11
CA LYS A 80 -7.48 -3.13 -7.37
C LYS A 80 -7.93 -3.91 -6.15
N LEU A 81 -7.39 -3.58 -4.97
CA LEU A 81 -7.80 -4.14 -3.69
C LEU A 81 -9.09 -3.51 -3.14
N GLY A 82 -9.68 -2.53 -3.82
CA GLY A 82 -10.88 -1.86 -3.33
C GLY A 82 -10.65 -1.00 -2.07
N MET A 83 -9.40 -0.61 -1.81
CA MET A 83 -8.99 0.20 -0.67
C MET A 83 -9.02 1.69 -1.04
N HIS A 84 -9.81 2.46 -0.30
CA HIS A 84 -9.92 3.90 -0.52
C HIS A 84 -8.76 4.69 0.06
N ILE A 85 -8.12 4.21 1.13
CA ILE A 85 -7.09 4.94 1.88
C ILE A 85 -5.91 4.00 2.11
N TRP A 86 -4.70 4.54 2.03
CA TRP A 86 -3.48 3.82 2.42
C TRP A 86 -3.21 4.00 3.91
N SER A 87 -3.98 3.31 4.76
CA SER A 87 -3.81 3.31 6.21
C SER A 87 -4.21 1.95 6.77
N ALA A 88 -3.47 1.47 7.78
CA ALA A 88 -3.93 0.33 8.58
C ALA A 88 -5.11 0.76 9.47
N ASP A 89 -5.94 -0.21 9.83
CA ASP A 89 -6.90 -0.09 10.91
C ASP A 89 -6.20 -0.46 12.23
N LEU A 90 -5.92 0.57 13.04
CA LEU A 90 -5.23 0.40 14.32
C LEU A 90 -6.18 -0.03 15.45
N ASP A 91 -7.49 0.00 15.21
CA ASP A 91 -8.51 -0.41 16.18
C ASP A 91 -8.88 -1.90 16.02
N ASP A 92 -8.43 -2.55 14.93
CA ASP A 92 -8.68 -3.97 14.63
C ASP A 92 -7.44 -4.85 14.84
N ALA A 93 -7.62 -6.16 14.79
CA ALA A 93 -6.54 -7.12 14.91
C ALA A 93 -5.55 -7.00 13.74
N SER A 94 -4.26 -7.25 14.00
CA SER A 94 -3.22 -7.14 12.97
C SER A 94 -3.41 -8.14 11.82
N ASP A 95 -4.03 -9.28 12.11
CA ASP A 95 -4.35 -10.37 11.17
C ASP A 95 -5.77 -10.24 10.57
N SER A 96 -6.42 -9.09 10.72
CA SER A 96 -7.69 -8.84 10.04
C SER A 96 -7.49 -8.71 8.54
N LEU A 97 -8.48 -9.09 7.74
CA LEU A 97 -8.37 -9.09 6.27
C LEU A 97 -7.99 -7.72 5.70
N TYR A 98 -8.51 -6.64 6.30
CA TYR A 98 -8.17 -5.29 5.89
C TYR A 98 -6.71 -4.96 6.18
N ASN A 99 -6.21 -5.32 7.36
CA ASN A 99 -4.83 -5.08 7.76
C ASN A 99 -3.84 -5.94 6.99
N GLU A 100 -4.19 -7.17 6.65
CA GLU A 100 -3.40 -8.01 5.75
C GLU A 100 -3.36 -7.44 4.33
N ALA A 101 -4.49 -6.97 3.79
CA ALA A 101 -4.49 -6.29 2.49
C ALA A 101 -3.64 -5.01 2.50
N TYR A 102 -3.69 -4.23 3.59
CA TYR A 102 -2.79 -3.09 3.79
C TYR A 102 -1.32 -3.55 3.78
N HIS A 103 -0.99 -4.62 4.51
CA HIS A 103 0.35 -5.16 4.62
C HIS A 103 0.90 -5.62 3.26
N ILE A 104 0.14 -6.46 2.53
CA ILE A 104 0.47 -6.91 1.17
C ILE A 104 0.69 -5.70 0.25
N SER A 105 -0.23 -4.72 0.28
CA SER A 105 -0.13 -3.54 -0.58
C SER A 105 1.12 -2.70 -0.30
N ALA A 106 1.51 -2.59 0.98
CA ALA A 106 2.69 -1.85 1.40
C ALA A 106 3.98 -2.55 0.94
N ILE A 107 4.07 -3.86 1.11
CA ILE A 107 5.21 -4.67 0.67
C ILE A 107 5.35 -4.61 -0.85
N GLN A 108 4.27 -4.87 -1.60
CA GLN A 108 4.31 -4.85 -3.07
C GLN A 108 4.72 -3.48 -3.62
N THR A 109 4.19 -2.42 -3.03
CA THR A 109 4.58 -1.03 -3.35
C THR A 109 6.07 -0.81 -3.11
N PHE A 110 6.56 -1.18 -1.94
CA PHE A 110 7.98 -1.03 -1.62
C PHE A 110 8.86 -1.79 -2.61
N CYS A 111 8.54 -3.06 -2.87
CA CYS A 111 9.29 -3.91 -3.80
C CYS A 111 9.30 -3.32 -5.21
N GLN A 112 8.16 -2.84 -5.74
CA GLN A 112 8.12 -2.25 -7.07
C GLN A 112 8.95 -0.96 -7.17
N ILE A 113 8.83 -0.09 -6.18
CA ILE A 113 9.60 1.15 -6.16
C ILE A 113 11.11 0.85 -6.01
N ALA A 114 11.47 -0.16 -5.24
CA ALA A 114 12.85 -0.63 -5.08
C ALA A 114 13.42 -1.24 -6.36
N VAL A 115 12.66 -2.07 -7.08
CA VAL A 115 13.06 -2.62 -8.40
C VAL A 115 13.30 -1.50 -9.41
N ALA A 116 12.54 -0.42 -9.34
CA ALA A 116 12.72 0.76 -10.18
C ALA A 116 13.92 1.64 -9.77
N ALA A 117 14.83 1.13 -8.93
CA ALA A 117 16.05 1.78 -8.44
C ALA A 117 15.82 3.10 -7.69
N ALA A 118 14.59 3.38 -7.22
CA ALA A 118 14.30 4.62 -6.48
C ALA A 118 15.04 4.67 -5.13
N TYR A 119 15.46 3.50 -4.62
CA TYR A 119 16.17 3.32 -3.37
C TYR A 119 17.60 2.79 -3.58
N GLU A 120 18.23 3.05 -4.73
CA GLU A 120 19.60 2.58 -5.02
C GLU A 120 20.61 2.99 -3.93
N TYR A 121 20.38 4.16 -3.30
CA TYR A 121 21.17 4.65 -2.17
C TYR A 121 21.05 3.81 -0.89
N MET A 122 20.01 2.99 -0.75
CA MET A 122 19.76 2.16 0.44
C MET A 122 20.46 0.79 0.39
N SER A 123 21.23 0.49 -0.66
CA SER A 123 21.93 -0.80 -0.83
C SER A 123 21.02 -2.03 -0.64
N ILE A 124 19.79 -1.96 -1.18
CA ILE A 124 18.80 -3.02 -1.04
C ILE A 124 19.33 -4.31 -1.69
N ASN A 125 19.20 -5.43 -0.98
CA ASN A 125 19.52 -6.73 -1.52
C ASN A 125 18.44 -7.16 -2.53
N SER A 126 18.74 -7.01 -3.82
CA SER A 126 17.82 -7.28 -4.92
C SER A 126 17.32 -8.72 -5.00
N LYS A 127 17.99 -9.67 -4.32
CA LYS A 127 17.58 -11.08 -4.29
C LYS A 127 16.20 -11.29 -3.64
N PHE A 128 15.79 -10.39 -2.75
CA PHE A 128 14.53 -10.52 -2.00
C PHE A 128 13.38 -9.69 -2.58
N LEU A 129 13.63 -8.89 -3.62
CA LEU A 129 12.59 -8.02 -4.20
C LEU A 129 11.43 -8.77 -4.86
N ASN A 130 11.66 -10.04 -5.23
CA ASN A 130 10.64 -10.91 -5.79
C ASN A 130 10.09 -11.94 -4.77
N THR A 131 10.53 -11.87 -3.50
CA THR A 131 10.13 -12.81 -2.45
C THR A 131 9.26 -12.08 -1.42
N ILE A 132 8.02 -11.77 -1.82
CA ILE A 132 7.03 -11.12 -0.95
C ILE A 132 6.81 -11.95 0.33
N GLN A 133 6.78 -13.28 0.20
CA GLN A 133 6.60 -14.25 1.28
C GLN A 133 7.64 -14.16 2.42
N LEU A 134 8.84 -13.62 2.17
CA LEU A 134 9.85 -13.46 3.23
C LEU A 134 9.52 -12.28 4.16
N LEU A 135 8.78 -11.29 3.66
CA LEU A 135 8.39 -10.09 4.41
C LEU A 135 7.08 -10.29 5.18
N GLU A 136 6.26 -11.26 4.77
CA GLU A 136 4.98 -11.61 5.43
C GLU A 136 5.17 -12.47 6.70
N ALA A 137 6.33 -13.12 6.88
CA ALA A 137 6.56 -14.12 7.93
C ALA A 137 7.14 -13.57 9.26
N THR A 138 6.99 -12.27 9.55
CA THR A 138 7.60 -11.61 10.73
C THR A 138 6.55 -11.17 11.73
#